data_AF-A0AB33JIS0-F1
#
_entry.id   AF-A0AB33JIS0-F1
#
_cell.length_a   1.000
_cell.length_b   1.000
_cell.length_c   1.000
_cell.angle_alpha   90.00
_cell.angle_beta   90.00
_cell.angle_gamma   90.00
#
_symmetry.space_group_name_H-M   'P 1'
#
loop_
_entity.id
_entity.type
_entity.pdbx_description
1 polymer ?
#
loop_
_entity_poly.entity_id
_entity_poly.type
_entity_poly.pdbx_seq_one_letter_code
_entity_poly.pdbx_strand_id
1 'polypeptide(L)'
;MQYKLLSVSKNSKLKGRVNIGDYVQALASSQYLPQIDGFVDRDENLKEYHDGPTAVIMNGWYMHNPLNWPPSDDIIPLFVAFHLNVLAKKEMTSPESIAYLKRHEPIGCRDIDTMNLLKSHGVEAYFSACMTLTLGKKFHDDNKDENTYIVDPPFSFDFTLANFIRGLCHGMHYWTDIKKIWKYKLLFPQRKNFIKRFIKLSLFHQEYSRVFGREIIANSIYINQEGSHYGISLPDDSTRLKEAERLIRGYAKAKMVITSRIHCALPCLGLGTPVIYIEKQQDIEASTCRLNGIRDFFNIVKLDKNHLKPDFEAVLPLNPDNCPRNKDNYKKYADALDKKCTEFVSASLK
;
A
#
# COMPACT_ATOMS: atom_id res chain seq x y z
N MET A 1 19.26 5.10 23.78
CA MET A 1 18.49 4.31 22.80
C MET A 1 18.16 5.20 21.63
N GLN A 2 18.47 4.79 20.40
CA GLN A 2 18.02 5.48 19.18
C GLN A 2 16.68 4.91 18.71
N TYR A 3 15.87 5.72 18.02
CA TYR A 3 14.60 5.32 17.40
C TYR A 3 14.63 5.63 15.92
N LYS A 4 14.75 4.60 15.08
CA LYS A 4 14.83 4.77 13.63
C LYS A 4 13.64 4.11 12.94
N LEU A 5 13.26 4.68 11.80
CA LEU A 5 12.24 4.12 10.92
C LEU A 5 12.87 3.23 9.87
N LEU A 6 12.12 2.26 9.36
CA LEU A 6 12.54 1.56 8.15
C LEU A 6 12.39 2.48 6.94
N SER A 7 13.45 2.63 6.17
CA SER A 7 13.38 3.13 4.80
C SER A 7 13.38 1.98 3.80
N VAL A 8 13.12 2.31 2.54
CA VAL A 8 13.14 1.35 1.44
C VAL A 8 14.39 1.53 0.63
N SER A 9 14.96 0.37 0.30
CA SER A 9 15.96 0.11 -0.72
C SER A 9 16.44 1.32 -1.53
N LYS A 10 17.68 1.73 -1.24
CA LYS A 10 18.54 2.49 -2.16
C LYS A 10 19.07 1.64 -3.32
N ASN A 11 18.51 0.44 -3.55
CA ASN A 11 19.02 -0.50 -4.54
C ASN A 11 19.05 0.11 -5.93
N SER A 12 20.25 0.14 -6.51
CA SER A 12 20.54 0.71 -7.82
C SER A 12 19.73 0.07 -8.95
N LYS A 13 19.29 -1.19 -8.77
CA LYS A 13 18.45 -1.93 -9.73
C LYS A 13 17.03 -1.35 -9.85
N LEU A 14 16.55 -0.59 -8.86
CA LEU A 14 15.23 0.06 -8.91
C LEU A 14 15.20 1.29 -9.82
N LYS A 15 16.34 1.71 -10.41
CA LYS A 15 16.46 2.82 -11.39
C LYS A 15 15.72 4.10 -10.96
N GLY A 16 15.76 4.42 -9.66
CA GLY A 16 15.09 5.60 -9.10
C GLY A 16 13.56 5.51 -9.03
N ARG A 17 12.94 4.34 -9.24
CA ARG A 17 11.53 4.13 -8.92
C ARG A 17 11.36 4.05 -7.41
N VAL A 18 10.43 4.85 -6.89
CA VAL A 18 10.07 4.85 -5.48
C VAL A 18 8.60 4.50 -5.34
N ASN A 19 8.28 3.63 -4.39
CA ASN A 19 6.93 3.31 -3.96
C ASN A 19 6.64 4.05 -2.65
N ILE A 20 5.79 5.08 -2.71
CA ILE A 20 5.45 5.89 -1.54
C ILE A 20 4.61 5.12 -0.51
N GLY A 21 3.93 4.04 -0.93
CA GLY A 21 3.17 3.16 -0.03
C GLY A 21 4.03 2.52 1.06
N ASP A 22 5.33 2.35 0.80
CA ASP A 22 6.25 1.89 1.82
C ASP A 22 6.59 2.97 2.87
N TYR A 23 6.62 4.24 2.48
CA TYR A 23 6.75 5.35 3.43
C TYR A 23 5.45 5.59 4.19
N VAL A 24 4.29 5.20 3.67
CA VAL A 24 3.04 5.14 4.45
C VAL A 24 3.17 4.13 5.60
N GLN A 25 3.88 3.02 5.39
CA GLN A 25 4.20 2.10 6.49
C GLN A 25 5.15 2.69 7.52
N ALA A 26 6.20 3.41 7.07
CA ALA A 26 7.12 4.11 7.96
C ALA A 26 6.40 5.20 8.77
N LEU A 27 5.47 5.93 8.13
CA LEU A 27 4.61 6.92 8.78
C LEU A 27 3.76 6.28 9.87
N ALA A 28 3.19 5.10 9.62
CA ALA A 28 2.42 4.37 10.62
C ALA A 28 3.26 4.00 11.85
N SER A 29 4.53 3.62 11.67
CA SER A 29 5.45 3.36 12.78
C SER A 29 5.86 4.65 13.50
N SER A 30 6.01 5.76 12.77
CA SER A 30 6.44 7.05 13.31
C SER A 30 5.52 7.63 14.39
N GLN A 31 4.25 7.25 14.43
CA GLN A 31 3.29 7.76 15.41
C GLN A 31 3.55 7.23 16.84
N TYR A 32 4.34 6.16 16.97
CA TYR A 32 4.66 5.54 18.26
C TYR A 32 6.01 5.98 18.80
N LEU A 33 6.95 6.35 17.92
CA LEU A 33 8.31 6.68 18.33
C LEU A 33 8.33 8.05 19.05
N PRO A 34 9.09 8.18 20.15
CA PRO A 34 9.20 9.45 20.89
C PRO A 34 9.94 10.52 20.08
N GLN A 35 10.90 10.09 19.25
CA GLN A 35 11.59 10.88 18.26
C GLN A 35 11.97 10.01 17.05
N ILE A 36 12.41 10.64 15.97
CA ILE A 36 12.92 9.96 14.77
C ILE A 36 14.39 10.35 14.61
N ASP A 37 15.29 9.46 15.02
CA ASP A 37 16.75 9.66 14.98
C ASP A 37 17.36 9.31 13.62
N GLY A 38 16.55 8.80 12.68
CA GLY A 38 16.98 8.48 11.32
C GLY A 38 16.22 7.32 10.71
N PHE A 39 16.85 6.71 9.72
CA PHE A 39 16.30 5.58 8.97
C PHE A 39 17.29 4.41 8.89
N VAL A 40 16.76 3.19 8.84
CA VAL A 40 17.49 1.96 8.55
C VAL A 40 16.94 1.38 7.25
N ASP A 41 17.80 1.22 6.23
CA ASP A 41 17.40 0.61 4.96
C ASP A 41 17.13 -0.88 5.18
N ARG A 42 15.88 -1.29 4.96
CA ARG A 42 15.45 -2.67 5.23
C ARG A 42 15.99 -3.70 4.23
N ASP A 43 16.50 -3.27 3.09
CA ASP A 43 16.99 -4.17 2.03
C ASP A 43 18.51 -4.22 2.00
N GLU A 44 19.18 -3.10 2.28
CA GLU A 44 20.63 -2.98 2.06
C GLU A 44 21.47 -2.87 3.33
N ASN A 45 20.90 -2.52 4.50
CA ASN A 45 21.71 -2.15 5.67
C ASN A 45 21.41 -2.91 6.96
N LEU A 46 20.46 -3.85 6.99
CA LEU A 46 20.07 -4.53 8.23
C LEU A 46 21.22 -5.31 8.88
N LYS A 47 21.91 -6.16 8.11
CA LYS A 47 22.98 -7.03 8.63
C LYS A 47 24.24 -6.27 9.05
N GLU A 48 24.57 -5.21 8.34
CA GLU A 48 25.79 -4.40 8.55
C GLU A 48 25.56 -3.19 9.47
N TYR A 49 24.38 -3.07 10.07
CA TYR A 49 24.04 -1.92 10.91
C TYR A 49 24.81 -1.93 12.24
N HIS A 50 25.61 -0.89 12.49
CA HIS A 50 26.44 -0.78 13.71
C HIS A 50 26.48 0.62 14.33
N ASP A 51 25.42 1.42 14.18
CA ASP A 51 25.33 2.79 14.74
C ASP A 51 24.91 2.80 16.24
N GLY A 52 25.00 1.66 16.92
CA GLY A 52 24.61 1.45 18.31
C GLY A 52 23.13 1.06 18.53
N PRO A 53 22.75 0.76 19.78
CA PRO A 53 21.43 0.20 20.11
C PRO A 53 20.25 1.05 19.62
N THR A 54 19.43 0.46 18.75
CA THR A 54 18.38 1.15 18.00
C THR A 54 17.08 0.36 18.01
N ALA A 55 16.03 0.95 18.57
CA ALA A 55 14.68 0.40 18.52
C ALA A 55 14.05 0.62 17.13
N VAL A 56 13.58 -0.46 16.50
CA VAL A 56 12.95 -0.42 15.17
C VAL A 56 11.69 -1.29 15.14
N ILE A 57 10.58 -0.72 14.68
CA ILE A 57 9.36 -1.48 14.38
C ILE A 57 9.55 -2.14 13.00
N MET A 58 9.72 -3.46 12.98
CA MET A 58 10.09 -4.27 11.82
C MET A 58 8.90 -4.60 10.91
N ASN A 59 8.18 -3.57 10.45
CA ASN A 59 7.00 -3.72 9.58
C ASN A 59 7.34 -3.51 8.11
N GLY A 60 7.03 -4.48 7.26
CA GLY A 60 7.57 -4.42 5.91
C GLY A 60 7.23 -5.59 5.04
N TRP A 61 7.42 -5.37 3.75
CA TRP A 61 7.77 -6.43 2.82
C TRP A 61 9.28 -6.60 2.87
N TYR A 62 9.76 -7.83 3.06
CA TYR A 62 11.17 -8.20 3.10
C TYR A 62 11.40 -9.37 2.13
N MET A 63 12.42 -9.39 1.28
CA MET A 63 13.36 -8.31 0.95
C MET A 63 13.93 -8.53 -0.46
N HIS A 64 14.51 -7.49 -1.06
CA HIS A 64 15.13 -7.54 -2.39
C HIS A 64 16.54 -8.14 -2.37
N ASN A 65 17.30 -7.93 -1.29
CA ASN A 65 18.68 -8.41 -1.15
C ASN A 65 18.83 -9.30 0.09
N PRO A 66 18.46 -10.59 0.02
CA PRO A 66 18.40 -11.48 1.18
C PRO A 66 19.75 -11.76 1.87
N LEU A 67 20.88 -11.36 1.26
CA LEU A 67 22.20 -11.48 1.87
C LEU A 67 22.39 -10.51 3.05
N ASN A 68 21.62 -9.42 3.11
CA ASN A 68 21.62 -8.48 4.22
C ASN A 68 20.71 -8.93 5.38
N TRP A 69 20.56 -10.23 5.56
CA TRP A 69 19.77 -10.86 6.62
C TRP A 69 20.62 -11.91 7.37
N PRO A 70 20.41 -12.12 8.67
CA PRO A 70 19.51 -11.39 9.58
C PRO A 70 20.00 -9.98 9.95
N PRO A 71 19.15 -9.14 10.56
CA PRO A 71 19.57 -7.85 11.10
C PRO A 71 20.65 -7.97 12.18
N SER A 72 21.47 -6.93 12.34
CA SER A 72 22.47 -6.78 13.40
C SER A 72 21.86 -6.81 14.80
N ASP A 73 22.63 -7.24 15.79
CA ASP A 73 22.23 -7.24 17.22
C ASP A 73 22.12 -5.82 17.80
N ASP A 74 22.64 -4.79 17.12
CA ASP A 74 22.41 -3.38 17.47
C ASP A 74 20.96 -2.93 17.18
N ILE A 75 20.23 -3.69 16.33
CA ILE A 75 18.81 -3.45 16.10
C ILE A 75 18.02 -4.21 17.16
N ILE A 76 17.18 -3.49 17.89
CA ILE A 76 16.22 -4.02 18.85
C ILE A 76 14.86 -4.04 18.14
N PRO A 77 14.42 -5.20 17.60
CA PRO A 77 13.28 -5.25 16.71
C PRO A 77 11.97 -5.45 17.47
N LEU A 78 10.90 -4.82 16.98
CA LEU A 78 9.53 -5.30 17.19
C LEU A 78 9.00 -5.84 15.87
N PHE A 79 8.82 -7.17 15.76
CA PHE A 79 8.21 -7.76 14.57
C PHE A 79 6.68 -7.69 14.62
N VAL A 80 6.13 -6.83 13.76
CA VAL A 80 4.69 -6.68 13.50
C VAL A 80 4.48 -6.36 12.02
N ALA A 81 3.39 -6.85 11.43
CA ALA A 81 3.11 -6.71 10.00
C ALA A 81 4.29 -7.09 9.09
N PHE A 82 5.05 -8.10 9.51
CA PHE A 82 6.21 -8.64 8.81
C PHE A 82 5.77 -9.58 7.69
N HIS A 83 6.17 -9.28 6.46
CA HIS A 83 5.95 -10.15 5.30
C HIS A 83 7.29 -10.66 4.77
N LEU A 84 7.42 -11.99 4.71
CA LEU A 84 8.57 -12.67 4.13
C LEU A 84 8.22 -13.04 2.69
N ASN A 85 8.92 -12.46 1.73
CA ASN A 85 8.66 -12.69 0.33
C ASN A 85 9.20 -14.04 -0.13
N VAL A 86 8.42 -14.71 -0.99
CA VAL A 86 8.78 -16.00 -1.58
C VAL A 86 10.16 -16.03 -2.23
N LEU A 87 10.60 -14.90 -2.81
CA LEU A 87 11.91 -14.78 -3.46
C LEU A 87 13.09 -14.76 -2.47
N ALA A 88 12.84 -14.36 -1.21
CA ALA A 88 13.83 -14.31 -0.14
C ALA A 88 13.74 -15.52 0.81
N LYS A 89 12.84 -16.47 0.51
CA LYS A 89 12.49 -17.58 1.41
C LYS A 89 13.70 -18.40 1.83
N LYS A 90 14.56 -18.79 0.89
CA LYS A 90 15.69 -19.69 1.15
C LYS A 90 16.64 -19.11 2.22
N GLU A 91 16.99 -17.84 2.08
CA GLU A 91 17.92 -17.15 2.96
C GLU A 91 17.25 -16.79 4.30
N MET A 92 16.00 -16.31 4.25
CA MET A 92 15.27 -15.89 5.45
C MET A 92 14.72 -17.06 6.29
N THR A 93 14.79 -18.31 5.80
CA THR A 93 14.52 -19.53 6.58
C THR A 93 15.77 -20.40 6.80
N SER A 94 16.97 -19.84 6.60
CA SER A 94 18.22 -20.54 6.96
C SER A 94 18.30 -20.78 8.48
N PRO A 95 19.14 -21.72 8.96
CA PRO A 95 19.31 -21.94 10.40
C PRO A 95 19.71 -20.68 11.17
N GLU A 96 20.56 -19.81 10.60
CA GLU A 96 20.96 -18.52 11.17
C GLU A 96 19.74 -17.58 11.30
N SER A 97 18.95 -17.47 10.23
CA SER A 97 17.75 -16.62 10.18
C SER A 97 16.66 -17.09 11.15
N ILE A 98 16.44 -18.41 11.24
CA ILE A 98 15.48 -18.99 12.18
C ILE A 98 15.96 -18.79 13.61
N ALA A 99 17.26 -19.00 13.89
CA ALA A 99 17.82 -18.72 15.22
C ALA A 99 17.67 -17.25 15.61
N TYR A 100 17.84 -16.31 14.66
CA TYR A 100 17.59 -14.89 14.91
C TYR A 100 16.12 -14.63 15.24
N LEU A 101 15.19 -15.08 14.40
CA LEU A 101 13.76 -14.86 14.61
C LEU A 101 13.28 -15.45 15.95
N LYS A 102 13.79 -16.62 16.34
CA LYS A 102 13.48 -17.25 17.64
C LYS A 102 13.86 -16.39 18.84
N ARG A 103 14.96 -15.63 18.76
CA ARG A 103 15.35 -14.71 19.85
C ARG A 103 14.39 -13.53 20.04
N HIS A 104 13.56 -13.25 19.04
CA HIS A 104 12.65 -12.10 19.02
C HIS A 104 11.17 -12.50 18.94
N GLU A 105 10.86 -13.74 19.35
CA GLU A 105 9.49 -14.24 19.41
C GLU A 105 8.60 -13.46 20.41
N PRO A 106 7.29 -13.40 20.18
CA PRO A 106 6.58 -13.94 19.00
C PRO A 106 6.61 -12.96 17.80
N ILE A 107 6.68 -13.50 16.59
CA ILE A 107 6.75 -12.74 15.33
C ILE A 107 5.35 -12.38 14.81
N GLY A 108 5.04 -11.09 14.73
CA GLY A 108 3.81 -10.57 14.12
C GLY A 108 3.89 -10.53 12.60
N CYS A 109 3.23 -11.47 11.93
CA CYS A 109 3.24 -11.61 10.48
C CYS A 109 2.14 -10.77 9.82
N ARG A 110 2.40 -10.28 8.61
CA ARG A 110 1.44 -9.50 7.82
C ARG A 110 0.30 -10.34 7.30
N ASP A 111 0.63 -11.51 6.79
CA ASP A 111 -0.25 -12.45 6.10
C ASP A 111 -0.14 -13.84 6.72
N ILE A 112 -1.17 -14.63 6.46
CA ILE A 112 -1.29 -16.00 6.94
C ILE A 112 -0.18 -16.90 6.38
N ASP A 113 0.28 -16.63 5.15
CA ASP A 113 1.30 -17.45 4.49
C ASP A 113 2.65 -17.30 5.21
N THR A 114 3.07 -16.07 5.52
CA THR A 114 4.27 -15.78 6.33
C THR A 114 4.14 -16.39 7.72
N MET A 115 2.99 -16.27 8.38
CA MET A 115 2.75 -16.89 9.69
C MET A 115 2.94 -18.40 9.66
N ASN A 116 2.31 -19.08 8.70
CA ASN A 116 2.39 -20.54 8.58
C ASN A 116 3.80 -21.01 8.22
N LEU A 117 4.50 -20.26 7.35
CA LEU A 117 5.88 -20.54 7.00
C LEU A 117 6.81 -20.47 8.22
N LEU A 118 6.67 -19.46 9.07
CA LEU A 118 7.49 -19.35 10.28
C LEU A 118 7.14 -20.45 11.30
N LYS A 119 5.85 -20.73 11.50
CA LYS A 119 5.40 -21.84 12.35
C LYS A 119 5.93 -23.20 11.90
N SER A 120 6.03 -23.44 10.58
CA SER A 120 6.57 -24.71 10.07
C SER A 120 8.06 -24.89 10.37
N HIS A 121 8.79 -23.81 10.70
CA HIS A 121 10.18 -23.83 11.16
C HIS A 121 10.29 -23.75 12.69
N GLY A 122 9.17 -23.92 13.39
CA GLY A 122 9.10 -23.87 14.85
C GLY A 122 9.33 -22.49 15.44
N VAL A 123 9.02 -21.42 14.69
CA VAL A 123 9.02 -20.04 15.20
C VAL A 123 7.63 -19.67 15.70
N GLU A 124 7.51 -19.15 16.92
CA GLU A 124 6.27 -18.59 17.44
C GLU A 124 5.85 -17.37 16.62
N ALA A 125 4.77 -17.50 15.86
CA ALA A 125 4.27 -16.44 14.98
C ALA A 125 2.75 -16.29 15.07
N TYR A 126 2.26 -15.08 14.81
CA TYR A 126 0.82 -14.78 14.79
C TYR A 126 0.48 -13.80 13.66
N PHE A 127 -0.76 -13.82 13.19
CA PHE A 127 -1.23 -12.87 12.19
C PHE A 127 -1.55 -11.53 12.83
N SER A 128 -0.95 -10.47 12.28
CA SER A 128 -1.00 -9.10 12.78
C SER A 128 -1.45 -8.08 11.73
N ALA A 129 -1.80 -8.51 10.52
CA ALA A 129 -2.24 -7.64 9.42
C ALA A 129 -1.22 -6.54 9.06
N CYS A 130 -1.63 -5.28 8.90
CA CYS A 130 -0.76 -4.20 8.44
C CYS A 130 -0.74 -3.03 9.41
N MET A 131 0.47 -2.52 9.72
CA MET A 131 0.67 -1.35 10.57
C MET A 131 -0.13 -0.12 10.12
N THR A 132 -0.38 0.04 8.82
CA THR A 132 -1.11 1.19 8.28
C THR A 132 -2.57 1.27 8.73
N LEU A 133 -3.15 0.16 9.23
CA LEU A 133 -4.47 0.16 9.87
C LEU A 133 -4.52 1.04 11.12
N THR A 134 -3.35 1.33 11.73
CA THR A 134 -3.28 2.12 12.97
C THR A 134 -3.21 3.63 12.73
N LEU A 135 -3.15 4.10 11.49
CA LEU A 135 -3.00 5.52 11.15
C LEU A 135 -4.17 6.38 11.65
N GLY A 136 -5.33 5.78 11.91
CA GLY A 136 -6.47 6.46 12.54
C GLY A 136 -6.14 7.10 13.90
N LYS A 137 -5.16 6.55 14.65
CA LYS A 137 -4.74 7.08 15.96
C LYS A 137 -4.36 8.56 15.90
N LYS A 138 -3.62 8.96 14.85
CA LYS A 138 -3.06 10.32 14.72
C LYS A 138 -3.67 11.12 13.57
N PHE A 139 -4.11 10.44 12.51
CA PHE A 139 -4.47 11.09 11.25
C PHE A 139 -5.96 11.02 10.92
N HIS A 140 -6.79 10.43 11.78
CA HIS A 140 -8.23 10.50 11.62
C HIS A 140 -8.71 11.96 11.59
N ASP A 141 -9.67 12.26 10.72
CA ASP A 141 -10.27 13.59 10.58
C ASP A 141 -11.78 13.45 10.32
N ASP A 142 -12.60 14.02 11.20
CA ASP A 142 -14.06 14.05 11.06
C ASP A 142 -14.52 15.08 10.02
N ASN A 143 -13.69 16.08 9.71
CA ASN A 143 -14.02 17.12 8.73
C ASN A 143 -13.70 16.62 7.32
N LYS A 144 -14.63 15.87 6.74
CA LYS A 144 -14.53 15.42 5.36
C LYS A 144 -14.70 16.58 4.39
N ASP A 145 -13.90 16.58 3.33
CA ASP A 145 -14.07 17.47 2.18
C ASP A 145 -14.96 16.82 1.10
N GLU A 146 -15.08 17.45 -0.06
CA GLU A 146 -15.85 16.91 -1.20
C GLU A 146 -15.00 16.05 -2.14
N ASN A 147 -13.71 15.84 -1.83
CA ASN A 147 -12.79 15.17 -2.73
C ASN A 147 -12.97 13.66 -2.72
N THR A 148 -12.92 13.07 -3.90
CA THR A 148 -12.76 11.63 -4.11
C THR A 148 -11.40 11.35 -4.73
N TYR A 149 -10.80 10.22 -4.41
CA TYR A 149 -9.48 9.84 -4.91
C TYR A 149 -9.54 8.54 -5.70
N ILE A 150 -8.83 8.50 -6.82
CA ILE A 150 -8.60 7.28 -7.60
C ILE A 150 -7.10 7.05 -7.66
N VAL A 151 -6.61 6.03 -6.94
CA VAL A 151 -5.20 5.81 -6.69
C VAL A 151 -4.73 4.54 -7.37
N ASP A 152 -3.83 4.67 -8.34
CA ASP A 152 -3.33 3.58 -9.19
C ASP A 152 -4.44 2.68 -9.73
N PRO A 153 -5.44 3.22 -10.45
CA PRO A 153 -6.54 2.40 -10.95
C PRO A 153 -5.99 1.39 -11.98
N PRO A 154 -6.22 0.07 -11.78
CA PRO A 154 -5.72 -0.93 -12.69
C PRO A 154 -6.49 -0.85 -14.01
N PHE A 155 -5.76 -0.73 -15.11
CA PHE A 155 -6.37 -0.64 -16.42
C PHE A 155 -5.43 -1.04 -17.55
N SER A 156 -5.87 -2.00 -18.36
CA SER A 156 -5.23 -2.40 -19.61
C SER A 156 -6.30 -2.58 -20.66
N PHE A 157 -5.98 -2.39 -21.93
CA PHE A 157 -6.84 -2.79 -23.04
C PHE A 157 -5.98 -3.04 -24.26
N ASP A 158 -6.33 -4.06 -25.02
CA ASP A 158 -5.70 -4.32 -26.31
C ASP A 158 -6.20 -3.33 -27.35
N PHE A 159 -5.27 -2.82 -28.17
CA PHE A 159 -5.57 -1.92 -29.27
C PHE A 159 -6.10 -2.69 -30.49
N THR A 160 -7.33 -3.18 -30.37
CA THR A 160 -8.06 -3.78 -31.50
C THR A 160 -8.88 -2.72 -32.24
N LEU A 161 -9.27 -2.99 -33.48
CA LEU A 161 -10.13 -2.10 -34.26
C LEU A 161 -11.47 -1.85 -33.57
N ALA A 162 -12.06 -2.88 -32.94
CA ALA A 162 -13.30 -2.77 -32.18
C ALA A 162 -13.13 -1.82 -30.97
N ASN A 163 -12.04 -1.96 -30.20
CA ASN A 163 -11.75 -1.07 -29.07
C ASN A 163 -11.45 0.36 -29.52
N PHE A 164 -10.83 0.52 -30.69
CA PHE A 164 -10.60 1.83 -31.28
C PHE A 164 -11.92 2.54 -31.62
N ILE A 165 -12.82 1.89 -32.36
CA ILE A 165 -14.13 2.48 -32.72
C ILE A 165 -14.94 2.77 -31.46
N ARG A 166 -15.03 1.80 -30.54
CA ARG A 166 -15.74 1.95 -29.25
C ARG A 166 -15.20 3.13 -28.44
N GLY A 167 -13.87 3.21 -28.29
CA GLY A 167 -13.22 4.29 -27.57
C GLY A 167 -13.43 5.65 -28.24
N LEU A 168 -13.41 5.72 -29.57
CA LEU A 168 -13.64 6.95 -30.31
C LEU A 168 -15.07 7.47 -30.09
N CYS A 169 -16.08 6.63 -30.29
CA CYS A 169 -17.49 6.99 -30.09
C CYS A 169 -17.75 7.43 -28.64
N HIS A 170 -17.30 6.64 -27.66
CA HIS A 170 -17.49 6.97 -26.24
C HIS A 170 -16.77 8.26 -25.85
N GLY A 171 -15.52 8.42 -26.31
CA GLY A 171 -14.71 9.59 -26.00
C GLY A 171 -15.27 10.88 -26.59
N MET A 172 -15.87 10.83 -27.78
CA MET A 172 -16.54 11.99 -28.39
C MET A 172 -17.80 12.37 -27.62
N HIS A 173 -18.61 11.38 -27.21
CA HIS A 173 -19.82 11.63 -26.42
C HIS A 173 -19.50 12.22 -25.03
N TYR A 174 -18.46 11.72 -24.35
CA TYR A 174 -18.04 12.15 -23.01
C TYR A 174 -16.81 13.06 -23.01
N TRP A 175 -16.64 13.87 -24.06
CA TRP A 175 -15.42 14.65 -24.30
C TRP A 175 -15.01 15.57 -23.14
N THR A 176 -15.99 16.16 -22.43
CA THR A 176 -15.74 17.01 -21.26
C THR A 176 -15.06 16.25 -20.13
N ASP A 177 -15.46 15.00 -19.90
CA ASP A 177 -14.95 14.17 -18.81
C ASP A 177 -13.57 13.66 -19.18
N ILE A 178 -13.41 13.22 -20.43
CA ILE A 178 -12.11 12.79 -20.95
C ILE A 178 -11.09 13.92 -20.85
N LYS A 179 -11.48 15.17 -21.17
CA LYS A 179 -10.64 16.37 -20.97
C LYS A 179 -10.22 16.56 -19.51
N LYS A 180 -11.13 16.40 -18.56
CA LYS A 180 -10.82 16.53 -17.12
C LYS A 180 -9.80 15.48 -16.68
N ILE A 181 -9.96 14.23 -17.10
CA ILE A 181 -9.05 13.11 -16.75
C ILE A 181 -7.70 13.26 -17.50
N TRP A 182 -7.70 13.86 -18.69
CA TRP A 182 -6.51 14.04 -19.52
C TRP A 182 -5.35 14.78 -18.82
N LYS A 183 -5.64 15.64 -17.84
CA LYS A 183 -4.58 16.36 -17.10
C LYS A 183 -3.66 15.42 -16.32
N TYR A 184 -4.15 14.23 -15.94
CA TYR A 184 -3.40 13.23 -15.18
C TYR A 184 -2.51 12.39 -16.11
N LYS A 185 -1.39 12.99 -16.53
CA LYS A 185 -0.38 12.37 -17.42
C LYS A 185 0.20 11.06 -16.87
N LEU A 186 0.20 10.89 -15.55
CA LEU A 186 0.75 9.72 -14.87
C LEU A 186 -0.09 8.44 -15.04
N LEU A 187 -1.40 8.55 -15.30
CA LEU A 187 -2.26 7.37 -15.50
C LEU A 187 -1.90 6.61 -16.79
N PHE A 188 -1.44 7.33 -17.81
CA PHE A 188 -1.06 6.75 -19.10
C PHE A 188 0.20 7.45 -19.63
N PRO A 189 1.41 7.03 -19.20
CA PRO A 189 2.66 7.70 -19.52
C PRO A 189 3.08 7.63 -21.00
N GLN A 190 2.22 7.13 -21.90
CA GLN A 190 2.48 7.12 -23.34
C GLN A 190 2.46 8.54 -23.91
N ARG A 191 3.59 9.24 -23.77
CA ARG A 191 3.81 10.61 -24.26
C ARG A 191 3.76 10.73 -25.79
N LYS A 192 3.95 9.63 -26.54
CA LYS A 192 4.21 9.69 -27.99
C LYS A 192 2.98 9.52 -28.90
N ASN A 193 1.81 9.08 -28.41
CA ASN A 193 0.64 8.87 -29.29
C ASN A 193 -0.67 9.37 -28.66
N PHE A 194 -1.07 10.58 -29.05
CA PHE A 194 -2.27 11.28 -28.57
C PHE A 194 -3.54 10.45 -28.79
N ILE A 195 -3.70 9.86 -29.97
CA ILE A 195 -4.88 9.07 -30.33
C ILE A 195 -4.97 7.84 -29.41
N LYS A 196 -3.87 7.09 -29.25
CA LYS A 196 -3.87 5.93 -28.34
C LYS A 196 -4.20 6.35 -26.91
N ARG A 197 -3.69 7.48 -26.43
CA ARG A 197 -4.03 7.98 -25.09
C ARG A 197 -5.52 8.30 -24.96
N PHE A 198 -6.10 8.96 -25.97
CA PHE A 198 -7.52 9.28 -26.01
C PHE A 198 -8.40 8.04 -25.97
N ILE A 199 -8.10 7.05 -26.81
CA ILE A 199 -8.82 5.78 -26.83
C ILE A 199 -8.71 5.07 -25.47
N LYS A 200 -7.51 4.99 -24.87
CA LYS A 200 -7.35 4.38 -23.53
C LYS A 200 -8.17 5.10 -22.46
N LEU A 201 -8.12 6.42 -22.41
CA LEU A 201 -8.91 7.21 -21.45
C LEU A 201 -10.41 7.02 -21.66
N SER A 202 -10.85 6.92 -22.91
CA SER A 202 -12.25 6.73 -23.26
C SER A 202 -12.75 5.35 -22.83
N LEU A 203 -11.98 4.31 -23.09
CA LEU A 203 -12.30 2.95 -22.61
C LEU A 203 -12.25 2.89 -21.07
N PHE A 204 -11.31 3.60 -20.44
CA PHE A 204 -11.21 3.69 -18.98
C PHE A 204 -12.47 4.31 -18.40
N HIS A 205 -12.85 5.47 -18.92
CA HIS A 205 -14.08 6.15 -18.54
C HIS A 205 -15.30 5.26 -18.77
N GLN A 206 -15.35 4.52 -19.88
CA GLN A 206 -16.46 3.61 -20.19
C GLN A 206 -16.61 2.51 -19.15
N GLU A 207 -15.54 1.76 -18.84
CA GLU A 207 -15.65 0.62 -17.92
C GLU A 207 -15.81 1.08 -16.47
N TYR A 208 -15.09 2.10 -16.05
CA TYR A 208 -15.17 2.60 -14.67
C TYR A 208 -16.52 3.28 -14.39
N SER A 209 -17.10 3.99 -15.36
CA SER A 209 -18.41 4.66 -15.17
C SER A 209 -19.60 3.68 -15.09
N ARG A 210 -19.39 2.40 -15.40
CA ARG A 210 -20.42 1.35 -15.17
C ARG A 210 -20.55 0.99 -13.70
N VAL A 211 -19.45 1.10 -12.94
CA VAL A 211 -19.38 0.69 -11.54
C VAL A 211 -19.34 1.89 -10.61
N PHE A 212 -18.73 2.99 -11.01
CA PHE A 212 -18.62 4.23 -10.22
C PHE A 212 -19.30 5.38 -10.95
N GLY A 213 -19.83 6.35 -10.22
CA GLY A 213 -20.51 7.48 -10.82
C GLY A 213 -19.63 8.23 -11.81
N ARG A 214 -20.24 8.65 -12.92
CA ARG A 214 -19.57 9.45 -13.96
C ARG A 214 -18.81 10.65 -13.38
N GLU A 215 -19.45 11.41 -12.48
CA GLU A 215 -18.84 12.58 -11.85
C GLU A 215 -17.63 12.22 -10.98
N ILE A 216 -17.61 11.05 -10.37
CA ILE A 216 -16.45 10.56 -9.60
C ILE A 216 -15.29 10.30 -10.54
N ILE A 217 -15.53 9.58 -11.65
CA ILE A 217 -14.48 9.31 -12.63
C ILE A 217 -13.97 10.60 -13.26
N ALA A 218 -14.85 11.56 -13.55
CA ALA A 218 -14.46 12.82 -14.17
C ALA A 218 -13.70 13.78 -13.22
N ASN A 219 -14.08 13.84 -11.95
CA ASN A 219 -13.61 14.88 -11.02
C ASN A 219 -12.66 14.40 -9.91
N SER A 220 -12.49 13.09 -9.72
CA SER A 220 -11.57 12.57 -8.69
C SER A 220 -10.15 13.07 -8.85
N ILE A 221 -9.44 13.16 -7.74
CA ILE A 221 -8.01 13.39 -7.69
C ILE A 221 -7.31 12.06 -7.99
N TYR A 222 -6.59 12.00 -9.10
CA TYR A 222 -5.83 10.81 -9.47
C TYR A 222 -4.40 10.86 -8.95
N ILE A 223 -3.99 9.77 -8.29
CA ILE A 223 -2.67 9.63 -7.67
C ILE A 223 -2.01 8.34 -8.17
N ASN A 224 -0.70 8.39 -8.36
CA ASN A 224 0.14 7.23 -8.67
C ASN A 224 1.15 7.10 -7.53
N GLN A 225 1.11 6.01 -6.76
CA GLN A 225 1.94 5.82 -5.58
C GLN A 225 3.34 5.26 -5.90
N GLU A 226 3.59 4.88 -7.15
CA GLU A 226 4.86 4.30 -7.55
C GLU A 226 5.34 4.85 -8.89
N GLY A 227 6.55 5.42 -8.90
CA GLY A 227 7.15 5.90 -10.14
C GLY A 227 8.53 6.52 -9.93
N SER A 228 9.22 6.79 -11.05
CA SER A 228 10.52 7.46 -11.03
C SER A 228 10.44 8.95 -10.71
N HIS A 229 9.27 9.56 -10.85
CA HIS A 229 9.07 10.96 -10.52
C HIS A 229 9.36 11.23 -9.03
N TYR A 230 8.98 10.32 -8.14
CA TYR A 230 9.31 10.41 -6.73
C TYR A 230 10.82 10.34 -6.46
N GLY A 231 11.56 9.46 -7.14
CA GLY A 231 13.02 9.41 -6.96
C GLY A 231 13.73 10.69 -7.43
N ILE A 232 13.14 11.41 -8.38
CA ILE A 232 13.67 12.70 -8.88
C ILE A 232 13.26 13.86 -7.95
N SER A 233 12.00 13.92 -7.51
CA SER A 233 11.48 15.05 -6.74
C SER A 233 11.66 14.93 -5.23
N LEU A 234 11.83 13.71 -4.71
CA LEU A 234 11.96 13.39 -3.28
C LEU A 234 13.26 12.59 -3.06
N PRO A 235 14.41 13.28 -2.97
CA PRO A 235 15.71 12.63 -3.01
C PRO A 235 16.01 11.79 -1.77
N ASP A 236 15.43 12.12 -0.62
CA ASP A 236 15.75 11.52 0.69
C ASP A 236 14.53 10.94 1.42
N ASP A 237 14.80 10.16 2.47
CA ASP A 237 13.78 9.45 3.24
C ASP A 237 12.82 10.40 4.00
N SER A 238 13.32 11.54 4.47
CA SER A 238 12.50 12.52 5.19
C SER A 238 11.50 13.20 4.26
N THR A 239 11.93 13.60 3.06
CA THR A 239 11.03 14.19 2.05
C THR A 239 9.99 13.19 1.56
N ARG A 240 10.35 11.91 1.42
CA ARG A 240 9.40 10.84 1.09
C ARG A 240 8.41 10.56 2.22
N LEU A 241 8.85 10.59 3.48
CA LEU A 241 7.96 10.47 4.64
C LEU A 241 6.94 11.61 4.69
N LYS A 242 7.37 12.86 4.42
CA LYS A 242 6.48 14.02 4.33
C LYS A 242 5.45 13.91 3.22
N GLU A 243 5.82 13.37 2.06
CA GLU A 243 4.87 13.12 0.98
C GLU A 243 3.86 12.03 1.36
N ALA A 244 4.30 10.95 2.02
CA ALA A 244 3.39 9.95 2.57
C ALA A 244 2.40 10.57 3.55
N GLU A 245 2.85 11.46 4.44
CA GLU A 245 1.99 12.20 5.35
C GLU A 245 0.97 13.09 4.61
N ARG A 246 1.41 13.84 3.59
CA ARG A 246 0.53 14.67 2.76
C ARG A 246 -0.58 13.83 2.12
N LEU A 247 -0.26 12.64 1.62
CA LEU A 247 -1.24 11.72 1.04
C LEU A 247 -2.23 11.22 2.10
N ILE A 248 -1.74 10.77 3.26
CA ILE A 248 -2.58 10.26 4.35
C ILE A 248 -3.54 11.33 4.86
N ARG A 249 -3.08 12.59 5.02
CA ARG A 249 -3.95 13.71 5.40
C ARG A 249 -5.03 14.01 4.35
N GLY A 250 -4.71 13.85 3.07
CA GLY A 250 -5.70 13.94 1.99
C GLY A 250 -6.74 12.81 2.07
N TYR A 251 -6.29 11.57 2.23
CA TYR A 251 -7.19 10.42 2.35
C TYR A 251 -8.06 10.50 3.60
N ALA A 252 -7.56 11.03 4.72
CA ALA A 252 -8.34 11.21 5.95
C ALA A 252 -9.58 12.09 5.73
N LYS A 253 -9.48 13.10 4.86
CA LYS A 253 -10.59 14.03 4.55
C LYS A 253 -11.47 13.59 3.39
N ALA A 254 -11.02 12.63 2.58
CA ALA A 254 -11.74 12.21 1.39
C ALA A 254 -13.15 11.67 1.68
N LYS A 255 -14.09 11.89 0.76
CA LYS A 255 -15.39 11.20 0.77
C LYS A 255 -15.29 9.74 0.40
N MET A 256 -14.38 9.41 -0.51
CA MET A 256 -14.22 8.06 -1.04
C MET A 256 -12.85 7.89 -1.69
N VAL A 257 -12.27 6.70 -1.53
CA VAL A 257 -11.03 6.29 -2.22
C VAL A 257 -11.28 5.01 -3.02
N ILE A 258 -10.81 4.98 -4.26
CA ILE A 258 -10.83 3.79 -5.13
C ILE A 258 -9.38 3.45 -5.47
N THR A 259 -8.94 2.22 -5.19
CA THR A 259 -7.54 1.86 -5.39
C THR A 259 -7.30 0.36 -5.55
N SER A 260 -6.24 -0.04 -6.24
CA SER A 260 -5.70 -1.41 -6.19
C SER A 260 -4.44 -1.54 -5.32
N ARG A 261 -4.08 -0.50 -4.53
CA ARG A 261 -2.89 -0.51 -3.67
C ARG A 261 -3.30 -0.79 -2.23
N ILE A 262 -2.80 -1.89 -1.66
CA ILE A 262 -3.05 -2.24 -0.25
C ILE A 262 -2.57 -1.15 0.72
N HIS A 263 -1.46 -0.49 0.42
CA HIS A 263 -0.90 0.63 1.21
C HIS A 263 -1.59 1.96 0.93
N CYS A 264 -2.68 1.95 0.16
CA CYS A 264 -3.66 3.02 0.09
C CYS A 264 -4.96 2.59 0.78
N ALA A 265 -5.42 1.37 0.50
CA ALA A 265 -6.70 0.86 1.03
C ALA A 265 -6.70 0.62 2.55
N LEU A 266 -5.67 -0.03 3.10
CA LEU A 266 -5.56 -0.30 4.54
C LEU A 266 -5.47 0.97 5.38
N PRO A 267 -4.67 2.00 5.01
CA PRO A 267 -4.76 3.30 5.64
C PRO A 267 -6.18 3.87 5.65
N CYS A 268 -6.90 3.83 4.51
CA CYS A 268 -8.25 4.36 4.44
C CYS A 268 -9.21 3.65 5.40
N LEU A 269 -9.08 2.33 5.55
CA LEU A 269 -9.82 1.59 6.58
C LEU A 269 -9.50 2.14 7.99
N GLY A 270 -8.22 2.24 8.34
CA GLY A 270 -7.79 2.78 9.64
C GLY A 270 -8.23 4.22 9.91
N LEU A 271 -8.31 5.05 8.86
CA LEU A 271 -8.78 6.44 8.91
C LEU A 271 -10.31 6.57 8.93
N GLY A 272 -11.05 5.48 8.76
CA GLY A 272 -12.51 5.51 8.61
C GLY A 272 -13.00 6.06 7.26
N THR A 273 -12.11 6.28 6.29
CA THR A 273 -12.46 6.79 4.96
C THR A 273 -13.07 5.68 4.10
N PRO A 274 -14.25 5.88 3.49
CA PRO A 274 -14.86 4.90 2.59
C PRO A 274 -13.90 4.49 1.47
N VAL A 275 -13.66 3.18 1.32
CA VAL A 275 -12.70 2.69 0.33
C VAL A 275 -13.18 1.44 -0.41
N ILE A 276 -12.98 1.44 -1.72
CA ILE A 276 -13.22 0.30 -2.60
C ILE A 276 -11.89 -0.21 -3.15
N TYR A 277 -11.60 -1.48 -2.90
CA TYR A 277 -10.40 -2.13 -3.40
C TYR A 277 -10.67 -2.77 -4.78
N ILE A 278 -9.83 -2.45 -5.76
CA ILE A 278 -9.88 -3.08 -7.09
C ILE A 278 -8.90 -4.24 -7.12
N GLU A 279 -9.42 -5.46 -7.22
CA GLU A 279 -8.64 -6.70 -7.24
C GLU A 279 -8.41 -7.17 -8.68
N LYS A 280 -7.16 -7.36 -9.10
CA LYS A 280 -6.84 -8.00 -10.39
C LYS A 280 -6.80 -9.51 -10.20
N GLN A 281 -7.51 -10.28 -11.03
CA GLN A 281 -7.51 -11.74 -10.93
C GLN A 281 -6.21 -12.42 -11.40
N GLN A 282 -5.37 -11.73 -12.19
CA GLN A 282 -4.15 -12.30 -12.78
C GLN A 282 -2.87 -11.67 -12.22
N ASP A 283 -2.81 -11.45 -10.91
CA ASP A 283 -1.58 -10.97 -10.28
C ASP A 283 -0.59 -12.13 -10.02
N ILE A 284 0.70 -11.82 -10.10
CA ILE A 284 1.81 -12.75 -9.85
C ILE A 284 1.75 -13.21 -8.40
N GLU A 285 2.10 -14.48 -8.12
CA GLU A 285 2.09 -15.09 -6.77
C GLU A 285 2.77 -14.21 -5.70
N ALA A 286 3.90 -13.59 -6.05
CA ALA A 286 4.64 -12.67 -5.18
C ALA A 286 3.83 -11.43 -4.73
N SER A 287 2.74 -11.09 -5.43
CA SER A 287 1.81 -10.00 -5.11
C SER A 287 0.52 -10.47 -4.43
N THR A 288 0.13 -11.75 -4.59
CA THR A 288 -1.11 -12.31 -4.05
C THR A 288 -0.92 -12.93 -2.66
N CYS A 289 0.23 -13.52 -2.35
CA CYS A 289 0.50 -14.13 -1.03
C CYS A 289 0.33 -13.15 0.14
N ARG A 290 0.68 -11.87 -0.07
CA ARG A 290 0.52 -10.80 0.94
C ARG A 290 -0.93 -10.39 1.23
N LEU A 291 -1.92 -10.93 0.51
CA LEU A 291 -3.34 -10.61 0.70
C LEU A 291 -4.05 -11.63 1.61
N ASN A 292 -3.46 -12.81 1.85
CA ASN A 292 -4.10 -13.84 2.64
C ASN A 292 -4.34 -13.36 4.09
N GLY A 293 -5.61 -13.42 4.53
CA GLY A 293 -6.08 -12.86 5.81
C GLY A 293 -6.42 -11.36 5.79
N ILE A 294 -5.87 -10.57 4.85
CA ILE A 294 -6.15 -9.12 4.73
C ILE A 294 -7.28 -8.84 3.73
N ARG A 295 -7.40 -9.68 2.69
CA ARG A 295 -8.40 -9.54 1.61
C ARG A 295 -9.81 -9.32 2.15
N ASP A 296 -10.18 -10.01 3.22
CA ASP A 296 -11.52 -9.97 3.80
C ASP A 296 -11.89 -8.64 4.45
N PHE A 297 -10.93 -7.74 4.64
CA PHE A 297 -11.17 -6.39 5.18
C PHE A 297 -11.80 -5.46 4.15
N PHE A 298 -11.66 -5.75 2.85
CA PHE A 298 -12.07 -4.84 1.80
C PHE A 298 -13.47 -5.13 1.27
N ASN A 299 -14.12 -4.06 0.78
CA ASN A 299 -15.16 -4.15 -0.23
C ASN A 299 -14.48 -4.22 -1.60
N ILE A 300 -14.65 -5.33 -2.32
CA ILE A 300 -13.85 -5.67 -3.49
C ILE A 300 -14.66 -5.49 -4.78
N VAL A 301 -14.07 -4.81 -5.75
CA VAL A 301 -14.49 -4.87 -7.16
C VAL A 301 -13.42 -5.63 -7.93
N LYS A 302 -13.79 -6.78 -8.51
CA LYS A 302 -12.89 -7.63 -9.28
C LYS A 302 -12.73 -7.06 -10.70
N LEU A 303 -11.49 -7.02 -11.19
CA LEU A 303 -11.15 -6.73 -12.57
C LEU A 303 -10.82 -8.05 -13.28
N ASP A 304 -11.70 -8.48 -14.18
CA ASP A 304 -11.50 -9.64 -15.06
C ASP A 304 -11.61 -9.21 -16.52
N LYS A 305 -10.57 -9.51 -17.33
CA LYS A 305 -10.48 -9.13 -18.76
C LYS A 305 -10.88 -7.67 -19.04
N ASN A 306 -10.50 -6.76 -18.14
CA ASN A 306 -10.79 -5.32 -18.18
C ASN A 306 -12.24 -4.92 -17.88
N HIS A 307 -13.05 -5.85 -17.35
CA HIS A 307 -14.39 -5.57 -16.85
C HIS A 307 -14.39 -5.58 -15.32
N LEU A 308 -14.99 -4.54 -14.76
CA LEU A 308 -15.16 -4.38 -13.32
C LEU A 308 -16.47 -5.04 -12.88
N LYS A 309 -16.40 -5.87 -11.85
CA LYS A 309 -17.56 -6.52 -11.24
C LYS A 309 -17.45 -6.45 -9.70
N PRO A 310 -18.38 -5.75 -9.01
CA PRO A 310 -18.47 -5.81 -7.56
C PRO A 310 -18.62 -7.24 -7.05
N ASP A 311 -17.89 -7.58 -5.98
CA ASP A 311 -17.98 -8.85 -5.24
C ASP A 311 -18.90 -8.73 -4.02
N PHE A 312 -19.88 -7.82 -4.11
CA PHE A 312 -20.86 -7.48 -3.10
C PHE A 312 -22.12 -6.93 -3.76
N GLU A 313 -23.25 -7.01 -3.06
CA GLU A 313 -24.51 -6.44 -3.53
C GLU A 313 -24.51 -4.91 -3.38
N ALA A 314 -24.75 -4.20 -4.47
CA ALA A 314 -24.87 -2.74 -4.48
C ALA A 314 -25.69 -2.24 -5.66
N VAL A 315 -26.34 -1.09 -5.48
CA VAL A 315 -26.96 -0.34 -6.57
C VAL A 315 -25.88 0.43 -7.32
N LEU A 316 -25.73 0.15 -8.60
CA LEU A 316 -24.75 0.80 -9.46
C LEU A 316 -25.37 2.00 -10.22
N PRO A 317 -24.58 3.05 -10.52
CA PRO A 317 -23.18 3.22 -10.16
C PRO A 317 -22.97 3.62 -8.68
N LEU A 318 -21.80 3.25 -8.13
CA LEU A 318 -21.36 3.60 -6.78
C LEU A 318 -20.94 5.07 -6.70
N ASN A 319 -21.37 5.73 -5.63
CA ASN A 319 -21.08 7.09 -5.23
C ASN A 319 -20.83 7.18 -3.73
N PRO A 320 -20.31 8.29 -3.18
CA PRO A 320 -20.15 8.45 -1.74
C PRO A 320 -21.42 8.14 -0.93
N ASP A 321 -22.60 8.46 -1.47
CA ASP A 321 -23.88 8.30 -0.75
C ASP A 321 -24.40 6.85 -0.70
N ASN A 322 -24.00 5.99 -1.65
CA ASN A 322 -24.42 4.58 -1.71
C ASN A 322 -23.23 3.60 -1.65
N CYS A 323 -22.04 4.09 -1.31
CA CYS A 323 -20.85 3.27 -1.13
C CYS A 323 -21.05 2.31 0.06
N PRO A 324 -20.72 1.01 -0.07
CA PRO A 324 -20.79 0.09 1.06
C PRO A 324 -19.91 0.58 2.21
N ARG A 325 -20.43 0.45 3.43
CA ARG A 325 -19.66 0.75 4.65
C ARG A 325 -18.41 -0.14 4.72
N ASN A 326 -17.31 0.43 5.20
CA ASN A 326 -16.10 -0.34 5.49
C ASN A 326 -16.41 -1.43 6.52
N LYS A 327 -15.91 -2.65 6.28
CA LYS A 327 -16.05 -3.78 7.20
C LYS A 327 -15.26 -3.53 8.48
N ASP A 328 -15.74 -4.01 9.62
CA ASP A 328 -15.11 -3.75 10.93
C ASP A 328 -14.16 -4.88 11.41
N ASN A 329 -14.03 -5.98 10.65
CA ASN A 329 -13.23 -7.16 11.02
C ASN A 329 -11.72 -6.90 11.15
N TYR A 330 -11.22 -5.78 10.61
CA TYR A 330 -9.82 -5.37 10.76
C TYR A 330 -9.52 -4.72 12.13
N LYS A 331 -10.52 -4.16 12.82
CA LYS A 331 -10.33 -3.29 14.00
C LYS A 331 -9.56 -3.99 15.12
N LYS A 332 -9.90 -5.25 15.42
CA LYS A 332 -9.19 -6.07 16.42
C LYS A 332 -7.69 -6.19 16.15
N TYR A 333 -7.26 -6.18 14.89
CA TYR A 333 -5.84 -6.23 14.53
C TYR A 333 -5.19 -4.85 14.67
N ALA A 334 -5.91 -3.78 14.31
CA ALA A 334 -5.44 -2.41 14.51
C ALA A 334 -5.21 -2.11 16.00
N ASP A 335 -6.16 -2.48 16.86
CA ASP A 335 -6.08 -2.26 18.32
C ASP A 335 -4.94 -3.08 18.94
N ALA A 336 -4.76 -4.33 18.51
CA ALA A 336 -3.67 -5.18 18.98
C ALA A 336 -2.29 -4.64 18.54
N LEU A 337 -2.17 -4.12 17.32
CA LEU A 337 -0.96 -3.47 16.83
C LEU A 337 -0.64 -2.19 17.61
N ASP A 338 -1.65 -1.34 17.85
CA ASP A 338 -1.50 -0.09 18.62
C ASP A 338 -0.96 -0.37 20.03
N LYS A 339 -1.57 -1.35 20.71
CA LYS A 339 -1.12 -1.80 22.04
C LYS A 339 0.33 -2.28 22.01
N LYS A 340 0.68 -3.20 21.11
CA LYS A 340 2.05 -3.77 21.03
C LYS A 340 3.11 -2.71 20.72
N CYS A 341 2.83 -1.78 19.81
CA CYS A 341 3.77 -0.71 19.47
C CYS A 341 3.96 0.27 20.63
N THR A 342 2.88 0.60 21.34
CA THR A 342 2.93 1.46 22.53
C THR A 342 3.71 0.80 23.67
N GLU A 343 3.48 -0.50 23.92
CA GLU A 343 4.21 -1.27 24.94
C GLU A 343 5.71 -1.39 24.61
N PHE A 344 6.05 -1.67 23.36
CA PHE A 344 7.44 -1.75 22.90
C PHE A 344 8.21 -0.45 23.15
N VAL A 345 7.64 0.68 22.73
CA VAL A 345 8.28 1.99 22.94
C VAL A 345 8.34 2.35 24.43
N SER A 346 7.30 2.02 25.20
CA SER A 346 7.31 2.27 26.65
C SER A 346 8.37 1.45 27.37
N ALA A 347 8.65 0.23 26.90
CA ALA A 347 9.68 -0.63 27.47
C ALA A 347 11.09 -0.15 27.10
N SER A 348 11.31 0.42 25.91
CA SER A 348 12.61 0.94 25.47
C SER A 348 12.99 2.30 26.09
N LEU A 349 12.05 2.96 26.74
CA LEU A 349 12.25 4.20 27.50
C LEU A 349 12.67 3.95 28.95
N LYS A 350 12.47 2.73 29.47
CA LYS A 350 12.93 2.30 30.79
C LYS A 350 14.35 1.77 30.70
#